data_AF-A0A8K0NXC6-F1
#
_entry.id   AF-A0A8K0NXC6-F1
#
_cell.length_a   1.000
_cell.length_b   1.000
_cell.length_c   1.000
_cell.angle_alpha   90.00
_cell.angle_beta   90.00
_cell.angle_gamma   90.00
#
_symmetry.space_group_name_H-M   'P 1'
#
loop_
_entity.id
_entity.type
_entity.pdbx_description
1 polymer ?
#
loop_
_entity_poly.entity_id
_entity_poly.type
_entity_poly.pdbx_seq_one_letter_code
_entity_poly.pdbx_strand_id
1 'polypeptide(L)'
;MAASCENARYRIYNALSEPLEFRVQDIVNVLDQCSNKELQSIYPILLESLFGTNDTYGWNLRNIYSNQHPRDFDLLFRFLHPNGPILKLCYKLINDAYLKYDFPLSYLPNKIRKMIDKGMAPAFYFDKLKIDNQTGKPYSLALSILSTLIMCTYFNPFELYMFNFAYFMVNPYHQRSISGVGDIGPSSCQLILYLAEEYFAHFLPCDGSSVPIYDADTTINAIRPSLPLQTAIRPVKSPTLLRQNVVMKTSGPSSPLHSSPAAPQQNNLQEIWRSETIVSVFTDFWLDCGDMEPPTYGLTNIPADFLPSGEHVRVVRNMIKHFHYFSNSASGDMSAMDELKRLVIPSNQGKIYSFLRHTIHNWPLDSSFRLILETWLSFIQPWRYTDYLNKSTNRAHPMDNEEQERVVDRNRWMPFVAENLLSYTIIFQQLLPRFARLDLSTPKNAQMLFRVTKAQQELFSI
;
A
#
# COMPACT_ATOMS: atom_id res chain seq x y z
N MET A 1 27.72 -26.60 -3.78
CA MET A 1 26.45 -25.86 -3.68
C MET A 1 26.44 -24.87 -2.52
N ALA A 2 26.66 -25.30 -1.26
CA ALA A 2 26.79 -24.37 -0.12
C ALA A 2 27.88 -23.29 -0.31
N ALA A 3 29.05 -23.69 -0.83
CA ALA A 3 30.15 -22.78 -1.15
C ALA A 3 29.80 -21.71 -2.22
N SER A 4 28.84 -21.97 -3.11
CA SER A 4 28.38 -20.99 -4.13
C SER A 4 27.54 -19.90 -3.47
N CYS A 5 26.59 -20.29 -2.61
CA CYS A 5 25.78 -19.33 -1.85
C CYS A 5 26.62 -18.52 -0.86
N GLU A 6 27.64 -19.11 -0.23
CA GLU A 6 28.59 -18.39 0.62
C GLU A 6 29.40 -17.36 -0.17
N ASN A 7 29.85 -17.72 -1.38
CA ASN A 7 30.53 -16.78 -2.27
C ASN A 7 29.59 -15.62 -2.69
N ALA A 8 28.36 -15.93 -3.07
CA ALA A 8 27.37 -14.93 -3.45
C ALA A 8 27.04 -13.97 -2.27
N ARG A 9 26.93 -14.51 -1.04
CA ARG A 9 26.78 -13.70 0.18
C ARG A 9 27.98 -12.82 0.45
N TYR A 10 29.20 -13.33 0.28
CA TYR A 10 30.41 -12.52 0.43
C TYR A 10 30.44 -11.36 -0.58
N ARG A 11 30.07 -11.62 -1.84
CA ARG A 11 29.98 -10.59 -2.88
C ARG A 11 28.96 -9.50 -2.54
N ILE A 12 27.77 -9.86 -2.04
CA ILE A 12 26.78 -8.84 -1.64
C ILE A 12 27.27 -8.02 -0.44
N TYR A 13 27.92 -8.64 0.57
CA TYR A 13 28.45 -7.89 1.71
C TYR A 13 29.54 -6.91 1.31
N ASN A 14 30.43 -7.29 0.40
CA ASN A 14 31.43 -6.37 -0.15
C ASN A 14 30.75 -5.19 -0.88
N ALA A 15 29.78 -5.47 -1.75
CA ALA A 15 29.04 -4.42 -2.47
C ALA A 15 28.33 -3.46 -1.50
N LEU A 16 27.74 -3.97 -0.41
CA LEU A 16 27.06 -3.16 0.61
C LEU A 16 28.01 -2.21 1.38
N SER A 17 29.30 -2.53 1.43
CA SER A 17 30.31 -1.67 2.10
C SER A 17 30.76 -0.48 1.25
N GLU A 18 30.48 -0.50 -0.05
CA GLU A 18 30.88 0.55 -0.99
C GLU A 18 30.03 1.83 -0.85
N PRO A 19 30.52 2.98 -1.36
CA PRO A 19 29.74 4.20 -1.52
C PRO A 19 28.51 3.97 -2.42
N LEU A 20 27.46 4.78 -2.27
CA LEU A 20 26.13 4.53 -2.85
C LEU A 20 26.14 4.20 -4.36
N GLU A 21 26.90 4.94 -5.17
CA GLU A 21 26.98 4.74 -6.62
C GLU A 21 27.57 3.38 -6.98
N PHE A 22 28.76 3.06 -6.44
CA PHE A 22 29.42 1.76 -6.64
C PHE A 22 28.62 0.62 -6.02
N ARG A 23 28.04 0.84 -4.84
CA ARG A 23 27.16 -0.10 -4.16
C ARG A 23 26.00 -0.54 -5.05
N VAL A 24 25.26 0.41 -5.63
CA VAL A 24 24.13 0.08 -6.50
C VAL A 24 24.60 -0.66 -7.76
N GLN A 25 25.68 -0.21 -8.38
CA GLN A 25 26.22 -0.85 -9.58
C GLN A 25 26.66 -2.30 -9.30
N ASP A 26 27.39 -2.53 -8.21
CA ASP A 26 27.89 -3.85 -7.84
C ASP A 26 26.77 -4.78 -7.41
N ILE A 27 25.75 -4.28 -6.71
CA ILE A 27 24.55 -5.06 -6.41
C ILE A 27 23.88 -5.48 -7.71
N VAL A 28 23.65 -4.58 -8.66
CA VAL A 28 23.05 -4.93 -9.97
C VAL A 28 23.87 -6.01 -10.67
N ASN A 29 25.20 -5.88 -10.70
CA ASN A 29 26.10 -6.88 -11.27
C ASN A 29 25.95 -8.25 -10.58
N VAL A 30 25.81 -8.28 -9.25
CA VAL A 30 25.54 -9.51 -8.48
C VAL A 30 24.18 -10.09 -8.83
N LEU A 31 23.14 -9.26 -8.96
CA LEU A 31 21.78 -9.71 -9.29
C LEU A 31 21.68 -10.37 -10.67
N ASP A 32 22.43 -9.86 -11.63
CA ASP A 32 22.46 -10.38 -13.01
C ASP A 32 23.27 -11.67 -13.15
N GLN A 33 24.38 -11.80 -12.41
CA GLN A 33 25.30 -12.94 -12.53
C GLN A 33 24.93 -14.14 -11.65
N CYS A 34 24.21 -13.93 -10.55
CA CYS A 34 23.86 -15.00 -9.62
C CYS A 34 22.71 -15.88 -10.11
N SER A 35 22.78 -17.16 -9.75
CA SER A 35 21.71 -18.14 -9.96
C SER A 35 20.52 -17.88 -9.04
N ASN A 36 19.34 -18.39 -9.40
CA ASN A 36 18.12 -18.21 -8.58
C ASN A 36 18.33 -18.67 -7.11
N LYS A 37 19.04 -19.78 -6.88
CA LYS A 37 19.31 -20.27 -5.52
C LYS A 37 20.20 -19.34 -4.70
N GLU A 38 21.17 -18.69 -5.32
CA GLU A 38 22.03 -17.70 -4.65
C GLU A 38 21.24 -16.44 -4.33
N LEU A 39 20.44 -15.97 -5.28
CA LEU A 39 19.55 -14.82 -5.13
C LEU A 39 18.53 -15.03 -4.02
N GLN A 40 18.00 -16.25 -3.87
CA GLN A 40 17.10 -16.59 -2.77
C GLN A 40 17.72 -16.28 -1.39
N SER A 41 19.02 -16.52 -1.25
CA SER A 41 19.78 -16.33 -0.01
C SER A 41 20.27 -14.89 0.21
N ILE A 42 20.46 -14.13 -0.87
CA ILE A 42 20.89 -12.72 -0.85
C ILE A 42 19.71 -11.78 -0.59
N TYR A 43 18.53 -12.10 -1.12
CA TYR A 43 17.39 -11.20 -1.14
C TYR A 43 16.98 -10.63 0.23
N PRO A 44 16.86 -11.43 1.32
CA PRO A 44 16.55 -10.89 2.64
C PRO A 44 17.63 -9.93 3.17
N ILE A 45 18.91 -10.23 2.93
CA ILE A 45 20.06 -9.41 3.35
C ILE A 45 19.98 -8.03 2.67
N LEU A 46 19.63 -8.02 1.38
CA LEU A 46 19.48 -6.79 0.60
C LEU A 46 18.32 -5.93 1.11
N LEU A 47 17.16 -6.53 1.39
CA LEU A 47 16.00 -5.80 1.94
C LEU A 47 16.29 -5.22 3.32
N GLU A 48 16.91 -6.01 4.19
CA GLU A 48 17.31 -5.58 5.53
C GLU A 48 18.27 -4.38 5.46
N SER A 49 19.28 -4.43 4.59
CA SER A 49 20.20 -3.32 4.38
C SER A 49 19.51 -2.08 3.82
N LEU A 50 18.60 -2.27 2.84
CA LEU A 50 17.91 -1.18 2.16
C LEU A 50 16.99 -0.40 3.10
N PHE A 51 16.09 -1.10 3.80
CA PHE A 51 15.04 -0.49 4.63
C PHE A 51 15.40 -0.34 6.10
N GLY A 52 16.37 -1.11 6.62
CA GLY A 52 16.79 -1.05 8.01
C GLY A 52 15.69 -1.50 8.99
N THR A 53 15.18 -2.72 8.86
CA THR A 53 14.09 -3.23 9.70
C THR A 53 14.51 -3.55 11.15
N ASN A 54 15.79 -3.82 11.39
CA ASN A 54 16.36 -4.20 12.70
C ASN A 54 17.02 -2.99 13.40
N ASP A 55 16.27 -1.92 13.63
CA ASP A 55 16.74 -0.73 14.37
C ASP A 55 17.94 0.00 13.74
N THR A 56 18.13 -0.17 12.42
CA THR A 56 19.15 0.54 11.65
C THR A 56 18.51 1.54 10.69
N TYR A 57 19.24 2.59 10.32
CA TYR A 57 18.73 3.59 9.36
C TYR A 57 18.72 3.11 7.90
N GLY A 58 19.11 1.86 7.64
CA GLY A 58 19.24 1.29 6.31
C GLY A 58 20.08 2.19 5.39
N TRP A 59 19.58 2.45 4.19
CA TRP A 59 20.20 3.39 3.24
C TRP A 59 19.74 4.85 3.41
N ASN A 60 19.04 5.16 4.50
CA ASN A 60 18.54 6.50 4.83
C ASN A 60 17.65 7.11 3.73
N LEU A 61 16.83 6.27 3.08
CA LEU A 61 15.96 6.67 1.95
C LEU A 61 15.00 7.82 2.30
N ARG A 62 14.73 8.03 3.60
CA ARG A 62 13.91 9.12 4.13
C ARG A 62 14.59 10.49 4.00
N ASN A 63 15.90 10.57 3.93
CA ASN A 63 16.59 11.86 3.84
C ASN A 63 17.07 12.20 2.42
N ILE A 64 16.61 11.45 1.41
CA ILE A 64 16.93 11.71 0.00
C ILE A 64 15.82 12.59 -0.61
N TYR A 65 16.17 13.83 -0.90
CA TYR A 65 15.30 14.82 -1.54
C TYR A 65 15.82 15.17 -2.93
N SER A 66 14.93 15.27 -3.91
CA SER A 66 15.27 15.59 -5.30
C SER A 66 16.04 16.91 -5.48
N ASN A 67 15.76 17.91 -4.64
CA ASN A 67 16.42 19.22 -4.69
C ASN A 67 17.79 19.26 -3.99
N GLN A 68 18.00 18.44 -2.96
CA GLN A 68 19.25 18.43 -2.17
C GLN A 68 20.25 17.38 -2.69
N HIS A 69 19.75 16.22 -3.14
CA HIS A 69 20.55 15.07 -3.53
C HIS A 69 20.14 14.54 -4.92
N PRO A 70 20.23 15.33 -6.01
CA PRO A 70 19.65 14.95 -7.30
C PRO A 70 20.26 13.69 -7.92
N ARG A 71 21.56 13.46 -7.74
CA ARG A 71 22.24 12.25 -8.26
C ARG A 71 21.83 11.00 -7.50
N ASP A 72 21.92 11.03 -6.17
CA ASP A 72 21.52 9.92 -5.30
C ASP A 72 20.04 9.61 -5.45
N PHE A 73 19.22 10.66 -5.61
CA PHE A 73 17.79 10.55 -5.88
C PHE A 73 17.53 9.79 -7.18
N ASP A 74 18.10 10.21 -8.32
CA ASP A 74 17.87 9.54 -9.63
C ASP A 74 18.37 8.09 -9.62
N LEU A 75 19.54 7.84 -9.02
CA LEU A 75 20.12 6.52 -8.91
C LEU A 75 19.24 5.58 -8.07
N LEU A 76 18.82 5.99 -6.88
CA LEU A 76 17.94 5.20 -6.02
C LEU A 76 16.53 5.07 -6.58
N PHE A 77 16.02 6.12 -7.21
CA PHE A 77 14.72 6.09 -7.87
C PHE A 77 14.69 5.03 -8.97
N ARG A 78 15.70 4.98 -9.86
CA ARG A 78 15.81 3.94 -10.91
C ARG A 78 16.02 2.55 -10.31
N PHE A 79 16.77 2.45 -9.23
CA PHE A 79 17.05 1.19 -8.56
C PHE A 79 15.78 0.54 -7.96
N LEU A 80 14.92 1.36 -7.35
CA LEU A 80 13.69 0.94 -6.67
C LEU A 80 12.43 1.09 -7.52
N HIS A 81 12.52 1.66 -8.71
CA HIS A 81 11.40 1.86 -9.63
C HIS A 81 10.60 0.56 -9.86
N PRO A 82 9.29 0.62 -10.18
CA PRO A 82 8.51 -0.55 -10.62
C PRO A 82 9.20 -1.47 -11.64
N ASN A 83 9.97 -0.85 -12.56
CA ASN A 83 10.73 -1.52 -13.62
C ASN A 83 12.24 -1.65 -13.30
N GLY A 84 12.63 -1.37 -12.06
CA GLY A 84 14.01 -1.34 -11.58
C GLY A 84 14.56 -2.73 -11.22
N PRO A 85 15.87 -2.82 -10.95
CA PRO A 85 16.55 -4.07 -10.59
C PRO A 85 15.93 -4.84 -9.43
N ILE A 86 15.47 -4.16 -8.37
CA ILE A 86 14.89 -4.84 -7.19
C ILE A 86 13.57 -5.54 -7.51
N LEU A 87 12.68 -4.90 -8.27
CA LEU A 87 11.41 -5.53 -8.65
C LEU A 87 11.59 -6.61 -9.71
N LYS A 88 12.54 -6.43 -10.63
CA LYS A 88 12.98 -7.52 -11.54
C LYS A 88 13.48 -8.74 -10.76
N LEU A 89 14.26 -8.53 -9.70
CA LEU A 89 14.67 -9.59 -8.79
C LEU A 89 13.47 -10.27 -8.11
N CYS A 90 12.49 -9.48 -7.62
CA CYS A 90 11.26 -10.04 -7.04
C CYS A 90 10.56 -10.97 -8.03
N TYR A 91 10.39 -10.56 -9.29
CA TYR A 91 9.76 -11.39 -10.31
C TYR A 91 10.56 -12.62 -10.68
N LYS A 92 11.90 -12.49 -10.78
CA LYS A 92 12.80 -13.63 -11.00
C LYS A 92 12.65 -14.70 -9.90
N LEU A 93 12.47 -14.27 -8.65
CA LEU A 93 12.29 -15.16 -7.50
C LEU A 93 10.86 -15.70 -7.35
N ILE A 94 9.84 -14.95 -7.79
CA ILE A 94 8.43 -15.38 -7.72
C ILE A 94 8.16 -16.66 -8.51
N ASN A 95 8.96 -16.92 -9.56
CA ASN A 95 8.83 -18.13 -10.37
C ASN A 95 8.95 -19.43 -9.56
N ASP A 96 9.61 -19.39 -8.41
CA ASP A 96 9.61 -20.50 -7.46
C ASP A 96 8.40 -20.40 -6.51
N ALA A 97 7.33 -21.12 -6.83
CA ALA A 97 6.07 -21.07 -6.07
C ALA A 97 6.21 -21.52 -4.59
N TYR A 98 7.24 -22.32 -4.29
CA TYR A 98 7.50 -22.83 -2.94
C TYR A 98 8.39 -21.89 -2.11
N LEU A 99 9.03 -20.91 -2.75
CA LEU A 99 9.87 -19.93 -2.07
C LEU A 99 8.99 -18.99 -1.23
N LYS A 100 9.21 -19.02 0.08
CA LYS A 100 8.56 -18.13 1.05
C LYS A 100 9.61 -17.55 1.98
N TYR A 101 9.41 -16.30 2.34
CA TYR A 101 10.24 -15.57 3.28
C TYR A 101 9.49 -15.31 4.57
N ASP A 102 10.20 -15.44 5.68
CA ASP A 102 9.69 -15.11 7.00
C ASP A 102 9.59 -13.59 7.15
N PHE A 103 8.45 -13.12 7.66
CA PHE A 103 8.26 -11.74 8.10
C PHE A 103 7.71 -11.72 9.53
N PRO A 104 8.41 -11.07 10.49
CA PRO A 104 7.99 -11.03 11.89
C PRO A 104 6.62 -10.37 12.11
N LEU A 105 5.79 -10.97 12.97
CA LEU A 105 4.51 -10.37 13.37
C LEU A 105 4.67 -9.01 14.09
N SER A 106 5.84 -8.77 14.70
CA SER A 106 6.18 -7.50 15.36
C SER A 106 6.23 -6.31 14.41
N TYR A 107 6.35 -6.54 13.11
CA TYR A 107 6.32 -5.50 12.09
C TYR A 107 4.95 -5.33 11.44
N LEU A 108 3.97 -6.19 11.75
CA LEU A 108 2.60 -6.01 11.26
C LEU A 108 1.89 -4.87 12.00
N PRO A 109 0.93 -4.19 11.34
CA PRO A 109 0.10 -3.16 11.97
C PRO A 109 -0.61 -3.69 13.23
N ASN A 110 -0.76 -2.83 14.22
CA ASN A 110 -1.28 -3.20 15.55
C ASN A 110 -2.69 -3.78 15.46
N LYS A 111 -3.55 -3.21 14.62
CA LYS A 111 -4.91 -3.71 14.44
C LYS A 111 -4.93 -5.11 13.83
N ILE A 112 -4.10 -5.35 12.82
CA ILE A 112 -3.95 -6.66 12.18
C ILE A 112 -3.41 -7.68 13.18
N ARG A 113 -2.38 -7.31 13.95
CA ARG A 113 -1.83 -8.16 15.02
C ARG A 113 -2.90 -8.53 16.04
N LYS A 114 -3.63 -7.54 16.59
CA LYS A 114 -4.73 -7.77 17.54
C LYS A 114 -5.84 -8.65 16.95
N MET A 115 -6.13 -8.53 15.66
CA MET A 115 -7.11 -9.39 14.97
C MET A 115 -6.60 -10.82 14.84
N ILE A 116 -5.33 -11.02 14.47
CA ILE A 116 -4.67 -12.33 14.41
C ILE A 116 -4.66 -12.96 15.80
N ASP A 117 -4.30 -12.21 16.84
CA ASP A 117 -4.27 -12.67 18.24
C ASP A 117 -5.65 -13.14 18.72
N LYS A 118 -6.73 -12.53 18.21
CA LYS A 118 -8.12 -12.90 18.49
C LYS A 118 -8.65 -14.02 17.59
N GLY A 119 -7.83 -14.60 16.71
CA GLY A 119 -8.25 -15.63 15.75
C GLY A 119 -9.15 -15.10 14.61
N MET A 120 -9.21 -13.78 14.43
CA MET A 120 -10.01 -13.09 13.41
C MET A 120 -9.12 -12.50 12.31
N ALA A 121 -8.07 -13.23 11.90
CA ALA A 121 -7.15 -12.76 10.88
C ALA A 121 -7.89 -12.48 9.55
N PRO A 122 -7.61 -11.35 8.87
CA PRO A 122 -8.17 -11.11 7.54
C PRO A 122 -7.74 -12.20 6.56
N ALA A 123 -8.59 -12.48 5.56
CA ALA A 123 -8.35 -13.54 4.56
C ALA A 123 -6.96 -13.43 3.90
N PHE A 124 -6.47 -12.21 3.65
CA PHE A 124 -5.15 -11.96 3.08
C PHE A 124 -4.01 -12.55 3.91
N TYR A 125 -4.12 -12.49 5.24
CA TYR A 125 -3.10 -12.95 6.16
C TYR A 125 -3.28 -14.42 6.54
N PHE A 126 -4.51 -14.93 6.54
CA PHE A 126 -4.85 -16.24 7.08
C PHE A 126 -4.01 -17.37 6.47
N ASP A 127 -3.91 -17.43 5.14
CA ASP A 127 -3.15 -18.46 4.42
C ASP A 127 -1.62 -18.30 4.55
N LYS A 128 -1.17 -17.23 5.20
CA LYS A 128 0.25 -16.87 5.35
C LYS A 128 0.75 -17.09 6.77
N LEU A 129 -0.10 -17.46 7.72
CA LEU A 129 0.29 -17.68 9.12
C LEU A 129 1.00 -19.02 9.28
N LYS A 130 2.22 -19.01 9.83
CA LYS A 130 2.91 -20.24 10.25
C LYS A 130 2.55 -20.57 11.69
N ILE A 131 1.94 -21.73 11.92
CA ILE A 131 1.65 -22.24 13.26
C ILE A 131 2.80 -23.18 13.67
N ASP A 132 3.48 -22.89 14.77
CA ASP A 132 4.42 -23.82 15.39
C ASP A 132 3.64 -24.93 16.12
N ASN A 133 3.87 -26.18 15.77
CA ASN A 133 3.24 -27.34 16.41
C ASN A 133 4.12 -27.97 17.51
N GLN A 134 5.28 -27.38 17.84
CA GLN A 134 6.28 -28.02 18.73
C GLN A 134 6.08 -27.79 20.23
N THR A 135 5.15 -26.94 20.67
CA THR A 135 4.81 -26.87 22.11
C THR A 135 3.76 -27.92 22.48
N GLY A 136 4.22 -29.12 22.83
CA GLY A 136 3.40 -30.25 23.26
C GLY A 136 2.60 -30.04 24.55
N LYS A 137 1.60 -29.15 24.53
CA LYS A 137 0.60 -29.01 25.59
C LYS A 137 -0.75 -29.58 25.13
N PRO A 138 -1.42 -30.42 25.94
CA PRO A 138 -2.71 -31.02 25.58
C PRO A 138 -3.81 -29.96 25.48
N TYR A 139 -4.65 -30.13 24.46
CA TYR A 139 -5.69 -29.18 24.04
C TYR A 139 -6.86 -29.10 25.03
N SER A 140 -7.09 -27.88 25.52
CA SER A 140 -8.41 -27.35 25.90
C SER A 140 -8.27 -25.82 25.95
N LEU A 141 -9.17 -25.08 25.26
CA LEU A 141 -9.16 -23.62 25.01
C LEU A 141 -8.36 -23.15 23.77
N ALA A 142 -8.86 -23.50 22.57
CA ALA A 142 -8.19 -23.35 21.27
C ALA A 142 -8.14 -21.93 20.64
N LEU A 143 -8.41 -20.84 21.38
CA LEU A 143 -8.44 -19.48 20.81
C LEU A 143 -7.37 -18.52 21.37
N SER A 144 -6.87 -18.76 22.58
CA SER A 144 -5.81 -17.94 23.20
C SER A 144 -4.40 -18.44 22.84
N ILE A 145 -4.28 -19.71 22.44
CA ILE A 145 -2.98 -20.36 22.19
C ILE A 145 -2.49 -20.14 20.74
N LEU A 146 -3.38 -19.77 19.81
CA LEU A 146 -3.00 -19.54 18.41
C LEU A 146 -2.04 -18.34 18.26
N SER A 147 -2.25 -17.27 19.05
CA SER A 147 -1.36 -16.10 19.11
C SER A 147 0.07 -16.48 19.53
N THR A 148 0.23 -17.38 20.50
CA THR A 148 1.53 -17.84 21.01
C THR A 148 2.25 -18.80 20.06
N LEU A 149 1.54 -19.41 19.09
CA LEU A 149 2.11 -20.37 18.15
C LEU A 149 2.46 -19.76 16.79
N ILE A 150 1.93 -18.58 16.46
CA ILE A 150 2.23 -17.92 15.20
C ILE A 150 3.47 -17.04 15.39
N MET A 151 4.60 -17.46 14.83
CA MET A 151 5.86 -16.72 14.96
C MET A 151 6.11 -15.75 13.81
N CYS A 152 5.73 -16.14 12.58
CA CYS A 152 6.00 -15.37 11.35
C CYS A 152 4.87 -15.55 10.32
N THR A 153 4.75 -14.59 9.41
CA THR A 153 3.99 -14.71 8.17
C THR A 153 4.89 -15.08 6.99
N TYR A 154 4.42 -15.97 6.11
CA TYR A 154 5.12 -16.38 4.90
C TYR A 154 4.68 -15.56 3.69
N PHE A 155 5.60 -14.77 3.16
CA PHE A 155 5.36 -13.95 1.98
C PHE A 155 6.15 -14.46 0.78
N ASN A 156 5.55 -14.30 -0.41
CA ASN A 156 6.32 -14.41 -1.65
C ASN A 156 7.32 -13.21 -1.76
N PRO A 157 8.31 -13.25 -2.67
CA PRO A 157 9.32 -12.20 -2.77
C PRO A 157 8.71 -10.79 -2.95
N PHE A 158 7.70 -10.63 -3.81
CA PHE A 158 7.05 -9.34 -4.06
C PHE A 158 6.27 -8.84 -2.85
N GLU A 159 5.50 -9.71 -2.21
CA GLU A 159 4.79 -9.38 -0.98
C GLU A 159 5.78 -8.91 0.09
N LEU A 160 6.88 -9.64 0.30
CA LEU A 160 7.92 -9.26 1.26
C LEU A 160 8.47 -7.85 0.97
N TYR A 161 8.74 -7.53 -0.30
CA TYR A 161 9.19 -6.20 -0.69
C TYR A 161 8.16 -5.13 -0.33
N MET A 162 6.90 -5.32 -0.74
CA MET A 162 5.82 -4.36 -0.51
C MET A 162 5.55 -4.16 0.99
N PHE A 163 5.67 -5.21 1.79
CA PHE A 163 5.58 -5.13 3.25
C PHE A 163 6.72 -4.31 3.85
N ASN A 164 7.96 -4.54 3.43
CA ASN A 164 9.11 -3.74 3.91
C ASN A 164 8.99 -2.27 3.49
N PHE A 165 8.58 -2.01 2.24
CA PHE A 165 8.35 -0.66 1.74
C PHE A 165 7.25 0.06 2.52
N ALA A 166 6.12 -0.61 2.78
CA ALA A 166 5.02 -0.04 3.55
C ALA A 166 5.41 0.20 5.02
N TYR A 167 6.10 -0.77 5.64
CA TYR A 167 6.59 -0.68 7.02
C TYR A 167 7.60 0.45 7.19
N PHE A 168 8.51 0.65 6.23
CA PHE A 168 9.52 1.71 6.28
C PHE A 168 8.93 3.09 6.59
N MET A 169 7.75 3.40 6.04
CA MET A 169 7.07 4.68 6.25
C MET A 169 6.52 4.86 7.67
N VAL A 170 6.06 3.77 8.30
CA VAL A 170 5.39 3.80 9.60
C VAL A 170 6.28 3.35 10.76
N ASN A 171 7.51 2.94 10.45
CA ASN A 171 8.47 2.48 11.45
C ASN A 171 8.82 3.63 12.44
N PRO A 172 8.56 3.44 13.75
CA PRO A 172 8.81 4.46 14.77
C PRO A 172 10.27 4.93 14.85
N TYR A 173 11.24 4.05 14.59
CA TYR A 173 12.66 4.40 14.64
C TYR A 173 13.03 5.46 13.59
N HIS A 174 12.43 5.36 12.41
CA HIS A 174 12.61 6.35 11.35
C HIS A 174 11.83 7.65 11.62
N GLN A 175 10.80 7.62 12.47
CA GLN A 175 9.99 8.80 12.81
C GLN A 175 10.66 9.70 13.86
N ARG A 176 11.42 9.12 14.79
CA ARG A 176 12.15 9.86 15.85
C ARG A 176 13.22 10.82 15.35
N SER A 177 13.70 10.66 14.11
CA SER A 177 14.74 11.51 13.53
C SER A 177 14.26 12.91 13.11
N ILE A 178 12.94 13.20 13.11
CA ILE A 178 12.36 14.41 12.47
C ILE A 178 11.67 15.34 13.49
N SER A 179 11.95 15.21 14.79
CA SER A 179 11.41 16.10 15.83
C SER A 179 11.90 17.56 15.76
N GLY A 180 12.59 17.98 14.69
CA GLY A 180 13.28 19.26 14.63
C GLY A 180 13.22 20.04 13.31
N VAL A 181 12.55 19.56 12.26
CA VAL A 181 12.51 20.30 10.98
C VAL A 181 11.17 21.00 10.80
N GLY A 182 11.11 22.22 11.33
CA GLY A 182 10.11 23.19 10.94
C GLY A 182 10.14 23.43 9.43
N ASP A 183 8.96 23.58 8.85
CA ASP A 183 8.70 24.20 7.55
C ASP A 183 9.61 23.70 6.41
N ILE A 184 9.70 22.37 6.21
CA ILE A 184 10.04 21.86 4.88
C ILE A 184 8.87 22.23 3.97
N GLY A 185 9.07 23.29 3.19
CA GLY A 185 8.06 23.80 2.26
C GLY A 185 7.48 22.70 1.35
N PRO A 186 6.35 22.96 0.68
CA PRO A 186 5.67 22.02 -0.21
C PRO A 186 6.53 21.50 -1.38
N SER A 187 7.76 22.00 -1.54
CA SER A 187 8.68 21.77 -2.66
C SER A 187 9.74 20.68 -2.41
N SER A 188 9.89 20.16 -1.19
CA SER A 188 10.90 19.11 -0.93
C SER A 188 10.29 17.73 -1.18
N CYS A 189 10.53 17.25 -2.39
CA CYS A 189 10.05 15.99 -2.89
C CYS A 189 10.98 14.85 -2.47
N GLN A 190 10.60 14.15 -1.38
CA GLN A 190 11.31 12.99 -0.85
C GLN A 190 11.16 11.77 -1.78
N LEU A 191 12.22 10.97 -1.90
CA LEU A 191 12.28 9.79 -2.78
C LEU A 191 11.10 8.82 -2.58
N ILE A 192 10.75 8.52 -1.34
CA ILE A 192 9.70 7.53 -1.05
C ILE A 192 8.31 7.99 -1.52
N LEU A 193 8.02 9.29 -1.47
CA LEU A 193 6.77 9.84 -2.00
C LEU A 193 6.64 9.58 -3.51
N TYR A 194 7.75 9.74 -4.24
CA TYR A 194 7.80 9.51 -5.70
C TYR A 194 7.68 8.02 -6.02
N LEU A 195 8.40 7.17 -5.29
CA LEU A 195 8.30 5.72 -5.47
C LEU A 195 6.88 5.21 -5.19
N ALA A 196 6.23 5.72 -4.13
CA ALA A 196 4.83 5.38 -3.84
C ALA A 196 3.89 5.77 -5.00
N GLU A 197 4.07 6.96 -5.58
CA GLU A 197 3.29 7.40 -6.74
C GLU A 197 3.53 6.52 -7.98
N GLU A 198 4.78 6.15 -8.27
CA GLU A 198 5.09 5.25 -9.39
C GLU A 198 4.56 3.82 -9.14
N TYR A 199 4.55 3.33 -7.89
CA TYR A 199 3.89 2.05 -7.57
C TYR A 199 2.37 2.14 -7.78
N PHE A 200 1.73 3.23 -7.37
CA PHE A 200 0.32 3.41 -7.65
C PHE A 200 0.05 3.46 -9.16
N ALA A 201 0.82 4.23 -9.92
CA ALA A 201 0.64 4.34 -11.36
C ALA A 201 0.84 2.99 -12.07
N HIS A 202 1.84 2.21 -11.65
CA HIS A 202 2.20 0.93 -12.27
C HIS A 202 1.22 -0.19 -11.91
N PHE A 203 0.82 -0.29 -10.65
CA PHE A 203 0.01 -1.42 -10.16
C PHE A 203 -1.48 -1.10 -10.05
N LEU A 204 -1.88 0.17 -10.08
CA LEU A 204 -3.27 0.63 -10.08
C LEU A 204 -3.51 1.54 -11.30
N PRO A 205 -3.46 0.99 -12.52
CA PRO A 205 -3.53 1.76 -13.75
C PRO A 205 -4.89 2.47 -13.88
N CYS A 206 -4.84 3.77 -14.12
CA CYS A 206 -6.01 4.64 -14.27
C CYS A 206 -6.29 5.02 -15.73
N ASP A 207 -5.39 4.67 -16.65
CA ASP A 207 -5.44 4.99 -18.09
C ASP A 207 -6.03 3.85 -18.94
N GLY A 208 -6.45 2.76 -18.30
CA GLY A 208 -6.94 1.55 -18.99
C GLY A 208 -5.84 0.61 -19.44
N SER A 209 -4.57 0.88 -19.11
CA SER A 209 -3.48 -0.08 -19.31
C SER A 209 -3.68 -1.32 -18.43
N SER A 210 -3.24 -2.48 -18.92
CA SER A 210 -3.14 -3.70 -18.12
C SER A 210 -1.89 -3.63 -17.23
N VAL A 211 -1.97 -4.21 -16.04
CA VAL A 211 -0.78 -4.39 -15.19
C VAL A 211 0.23 -5.24 -15.95
N PRO A 212 1.52 -4.84 -16.06
CA PRO A 212 2.50 -5.59 -16.83
C PRO A 212 2.61 -7.03 -16.36
N ILE A 213 2.39 -7.96 -17.29
CA ILE A 213 2.66 -9.38 -17.08
C ILE A 213 4.17 -9.53 -17.19
N TYR A 214 4.86 -9.65 -16.06
CA TYR A 214 6.24 -10.08 -16.04
C TYR A 214 6.27 -11.60 -16.25
N ASP A 215 6.10 -12.02 -17.51
CA ASP A 215 6.50 -13.35 -17.94
C ASP A 215 8.02 -13.39 -17.97
N ALA A 216 8.60 -14.05 -16.99
CA ALA A 216 9.95 -14.56 -17.14
C ALA A 216 9.91 -15.72 -18.16
N ASP A 217 9.85 -15.38 -19.46
CA ASP A 217 10.45 -16.10 -20.60
C ASP A 217 9.71 -15.78 -21.90
N THR A 218 10.16 -14.75 -22.62
CA THR A 218 9.84 -14.56 -24.05
C THR A 218 10.57 -15.55 -24.98
N THR A 219 10.93 -16.75 -24.50
CA THR A 219 11.72 -17.72 -25.28
C THR A 219 11.43 -19.19 -24.96
N ILE A 220 10.17 -19.66 -24.97
CA ILE A 220 9.89 -21.10 -25.27
C ILE A 220 8.62 -21.24 -26.13
N ASN A 221 8.70 -20.76 -27.37
CA ASN A 221 7.97 -21.40 -28.47
C ASN A 221 8.83 -22.57 -28.97
N ALA A 222 8.82 -23.72 -28.26
CA ALA A 222 9.33 -24.97 -28.81
C ALA A 222 8.83 -26.20 -28.01
N ILE A 223 7.93 -26.95 -28.66
CA ILE A 223 7.78 -28.42 -28.56
C ILE A 223 7.42 -28.98 -27.17
N ARG A 224 6.12 -29.15 -26.91
CA ARG A 224 5.63 -30.11 -25.91
C ARG A 224 5.56 -31.51 -26.54
N PRO A 225 6.24 -32.54 -26.02
CA PRO A 225 5.89 -33.93 -26.32
C PRO A 225 4.63 -34.30 -25.51
N SER A 226 3.63 -34.80 -26.23
CA SER A 226 2.43 -35.43 -25.66
C SER A 226 2.75 -36.78 -25.01
N LEU A 227 2.16 -37.09 -23.84
CA LEU A 227 1.68 -38.42 -23.33
C LEU A 227 1.48 -38.38 -21.78
N PRO A 228 0.73 -39.31 -21.15
CA PRO A 228 -0.73 -39.53 -21.22
C PRO A 228 -1.44 -39.39 -19.84
N LEU A 229 -2.77 -39.42 -19.88
CA LEU A 229 -3.71 -39.32 -18.74
C LEU A 229 -3.42 -40.26 -17.54
N GLN A 230 -3.58 -39.70 -16.32
CA GLN A 230 -4.04 -40.27 -15.02
C GLN A 230 -3.29 -39.53 -13.90
N THR A 231 -3.84 -39.04 -12.78
CA THR A 231 -5.08 -39.24 -12.02
C THR A 231 -5.36 -37.94 -11.22
N ALA A 232 -6.60 -37.76 -10.76
CA ALA A 232 -7.12 -36.57 -10.11
C ALA A 232 -6.24 -35.97 -8.99
N ILE A 233 -5.69 -34.78 -9.23
CA ILE A 233 -5.23 -33.85 -8.19
C ILE A 233 -6.13 -32.63 -8.28
N ARG A 234 -6.94 -32.40 -7.23
CA ARG A 234 -7.77 -31.19 -7.11
C ARG A 234 -6.84 -29.96 -7.02
N PRO A 235 -7.00 -28.92 -7.86
CA PRO A 235 -6.21 -27.71 -7.73
C PRO A 235 -6.68 -26.89 -6.52
N VAL A 236 -5.70 -26.40 -5.76
CA VAL A 236 -5.82 -25.48 -4.62
C VAL A 236 -6.45 -24.18 -5.10
N LYS A 237 -7.61 -23.82 -4.53
CA LYS A 237 -8.28 -22.54 -4.77
C LYS A 237 -7.64 -21.46 -3.87
N SER A 238 -7.07 -20.42 -4.46
CA SER A 238 -6.76 -19.17 -3.74
C SER A 238 -8.07 -18.46 -3.40
N PRO A 239 -8.31 -18.04 -2.15
CA PRO A 239 -9.52 -17.31 -1.80
C PRO A 239 -9.40 -15.86 -2.28
N THR A 240 -10.29 -15.45 -3.18
CA THR A 240 -10.53 -14.04 -3.53
C THR A 240 -10.91 -13.24 -2.29
N LEU A 241 -10.24 -12.11 -2.07
CA LEU A 241 -10.41 -11.26 -0.87
C LEU A 241 -11.71 -10.47 -0.86
N LEU A 242 -12.32 -10.31 -2.03
CA LEU A 242 -13.59 -9.62 -2.21
C LEU A 242 -14.68 -10.70 -2.34
N ARG A 243 -15.53 -10.79 -1.31
CA ARG A 243 -16.61 -11.80 -1.26
C ARG A 243 -17.62 -11.56 -2.39
N GLN A 244 -17.66 -12.49 -3.33
CA GLN A 244 -18.70 -12.68 -4.33
C GLN A 244 -20.05 -13.06 -3.67
N ASN A 245 -20.68 -12.13 -2.94
CA ASN A 245 -21.95 -12.36 -2.25
C ASN A 245 -23.00 -11.30 -2.57
N VAL A 246 -23.16 -10.90 -3.83
CA VAL A 246 -24.40 -10.27 -4.29
C VAL A 246 -24.60 -10.63 -5.77
N VAL A 247 -25.45 -11.63 -6.05
CA VAL A 247 -26.33 -11.84 -7.23
C VAL A 247 -26.57 -13.36 -7.34
N MET A 248 -27.49 -13.89 -6.54
CA MET A 248 -28.29 -15.04 -6.96
C MET A 248 -29.65 -14.48 -7.36
N LYS A 249 -29.81 -14.14 -8.64
CA LYS A 249 -31.12 -14.00 -9.27
C LYS A 249 -31.43 -15.30 -10.00
N THR A 250 -32.25 -16.11 -9.34
CA THR A 250 -33.29 -17.00 -9.89
C THR A 250 -33.24 -17.32 -11.39
N SER A 251 -32.90 -18.55 -11.74
CA SER A 251 -33.42 -19.23 -12.93
C SER A 251 -33.53 -20.73 -12.65
N GLY A 252 -34.73 -21.29 -12.87
CA GLY A 252 -35.15 -22.66 -12.53
C GLY A 252 -34.54 -23.78 -13.41
N PRO A 253 -35.03 -25.03 -13.26
CA PRO A 253 -34.28 -26.22 -13.61
C PRO A 253 -34.59 -26.76 -15.01
N SER A 254 -33.57 -27.00 -15.82
CA SER A 254 -33.64 -27.98 -16.92
C SER A 254 -32.25 -28.42 -17.39
N SER A 255 -32.08 -29.74 -17.33
CA SER A 255 -31.14 -30.71 -17.92
C SER A 255 -29.95 -30.30 -18.81
N PRO A 256 -28.86 -31.10 -18.79
CA PRO A 256 -27.58 -30.79 -19.43
C PRO A 256 -27.55 -31.28 -20.88
N LEU A 257 -26.81 -30.58 -21.74
CA LEU A 257 -26.00 -31.13 -22.85
C LEU A 257 -25.33 -29.99 -23.63
N HIS A 258 -24.11 -30.27 -24.07
CA HIS A 258 -23.31 -29.56 -25.08
C HIS A 258 -22.44 -28.36 -24.65
N SER A 259 -21.13 -28.65 -24.67
CA SER A 259 -19.98 -27.79 -25.01
C SER A 259 -20.10 -26.28 -24.80
N SER A 260 -19.31 -25.76 -23.87
CA SER A 260 -18.85 -24.37 -23.92
C SER A 260 -17.35 -24.34 -23.62
N PRO A 261 -16.58 -23.46 -24.29
CA PRO A 261 -15.14 -23.40 -24.13
C PRO A 261 -14.82 -22.90 -22.73
N ALA A 262 -13.85 -23.52 -22.05
CA ALA A 262 -13.29 -22.96 -20.83
C ALA A 262 -12.65 -21.60 -21.18
N ALA A 263 -13.39 -20.53 -20.92
CA ALA A 263 -13.07 -19.16 -21.26
C ALA A 263 -12.09 -18.54 -20.21
N PRO A 264 -11.43 -17.40 -20.52
CA PRO A 264 -10.15 -16.92 -20.00
C PRO A 264 -10.15 -16.38 -18.55
N GLN A 265 -11.15 -16.72 -17.73
CA GLN A 265 -11.31 -16.18 -16.37
C GLN A 265 -10.17 -16.57 -15.41
N GLN A 266 -9.49 -17.68 -15.66
CA GLN A 266 -8.43 -18.17 -14.78
C GLN A 266 -7.10 -17.43 -14.95
N ASN A 267 -6.85 -16.84 -16.14
CA ASN A 267 -5.67 -16.02 -16.40
C ASN A 267 -5.85 -14.59 -15.82
N ASN A 268 -7.04 -14.00 -15.95
CA ASN A 268 -7.31 -12.65 -15.43
C ASN A 268 -7.16 -12.55 -13.89
N LEU A 269 -7.42 -13.63 -13.14
CA LEU A 269 -7.21 -13.68 -11.68
C LEU A 269 -5.72 -13.73 -11.30
N GLN A 270 -4.85 -14.26 -12.17
CA GLN A 270 -3.41 -14.24 -11.97
C GLN A 270 -2.80 -12.85 -12.21
N GLU A 271 -3.52 -11.94 -12.85
CA GLU A 271 -3.02 -10.62 -13.22
C GLU A 271 -3.18 -9.59 -12.10
N ILE A 272 -4.24 -9.67 -11.28
CA ILE A 272 -4.60 -8.59 -10.35
C ILE A 272 -4.07 -8.74 -8.91
N TRP A 273 -3.57 -9.91 -8.51
CA TRP A 273 -3.19 -10.15 -7.10
C TRP A 273 -2.11 -9.19 -6.60
N ARG A 274 -1.26 -8.65 -7.49
CA ARG A 274 -0.25 -7.62 -7.17
C ARG A 274 -0.92 -6.30 -6.80
N SER A 275 -1.93 -5.91 -7.57
CA SER A 275 -2.77 -4.74 -7.30
C SER A 275 -3.53 -4.90 -5.99
N GLU A 276 -4.11 -6.08 -5.75
CA GLU A 276 -4.78 -6.40 -4.47
C GLU A 276 -3.80 -6.36 -3.28
N THR A 277 -2.58 -6.88 -3.47
CA THR A 277 -1.52 -6.84 -2.45
C THR A 277 -1.17 -5.40 -2.12
N ILE A 278 -0.97 -4.53 -3.12
CA ILE A 278 -0.65 -3.12 -2.88
C ILE A 278 -1.78 -2.40 -2.15
N VAL A 279 -3.03 -2.58 -2.57
CA VAL A 279 -4.18 -1.99 -1.88
C VAL A 279 -4.25 -2.49 -0.43
N SER A 280 -4.12 -3.80 -0.21
CA SER A 280 -4.24 -4.39 1.13
C SER A 280 -3.11 -3.92 2.04
N VAL A 281 -1.85 -4.08 1.60
CA VAL A 281 -0.67 -3.75 2.40
C VAL A 281 -0.59 -2.25 2.68
N PHE A 282 -0.76 -1.40 1.67
CA PHE A 282 -0.63 0.05 1.88
C PHE A 282 -1.76 0.60 2.75
N THR A 283 -2.99 0.08 2.61
CA THR A 283 -4.09 0.51 3.50
C THR A 283 -3.93 -0.02 4.92
N ASP A 284 -3.48 -1.27 5.09
CA ASP A 284 -3.26 -1.86 6.41
C ASP A 284 -2.14 -1.18 7.18
N PHE A 285 -1.06 -0.78 6.52
CA PHE A 285 0.05 -0.07 7.17
C PHE A 285 -0.22 1.43 7.32
N TRP A 286 -0.61 2.11 6.24
CA TRP A 286 -0.63 3.58 6.25
C TRP A 286 -1.89 4.17 6.90
N LEU A 287 -2.96 3.40 7.07
CA LEU A 287 -4.18 3.86 7.75
C LEU A 287 -4.33 3.29 9.17
N ASP A 288 -3.38 2.49 9.66
CA ASP A 288 -3.38 1.99 11.04
C ASP A 288 -2.96 3.09 12.02
N CYS A 289 -3.87 4.04 12.23
CA CYS A 289 -3.73 5.12 13.19
C CYS A 289 -5.03 5.24 13.99
N GLY A 290 -4.96 5.12 15.31
CA GLY A 290 -6.05 5.52 16.20
C GLY A 290 -6.77 4.46 17.03
N ASP A 291 -6.32 3.20 17.08
CA ASP A 291 -6.92 2.14 17.93
C ASP A 291 -5.99 1.69 19.08
N MET A 292 -5.46 2.65 19.85
CA MET A 292 -4.79 2.34 21.13
C MET A 292 -5.69 2.73 22.29
N GLU A 293 -6.04 1.74 23.12
CA GLU A 293 -6.57 1.98 24.46
C GLU A 293 -5.62 2.95 25.17
N PRO A 294 -6.16 3.89 25.98
CA PRO A 294 -5.32 4.80 26.74
C PRO A 294 -4.32 3.97 27.58
N PRO A 295 -3.06 4.39 27.71
CA PRO A 295 -2.12 3.71 28.59
C PRO A 295 -2.78 3.58 29.96
N THR A 296 -2.73 2.38 30.55
CA THR A 296 -3.36 2.02 31.83
C THR A 296 -2.80 2.80 33.04
N TYR A 297 -2.07 3.87 32.81
CA TYR A 297 -1.49 4.74 33.82
C TYR A 297 -1.67 6.18 33.38
N GLY A 298 -2.39 6.96 34.18
CA GLY A 298 -2.90 8.31 33.89
C GLY A 298 -1.84 9.38 33.66
N LEU A 299 -1.10 9.28 32.55
CA LEU A 299 -0.26 10.33 32.02
C LEU A 299 -1.12 11.19 31.07
N THR A 300 -1.35 12.43 31.47
CA THR A 300 -2.19 13.43 30.79
C THR A 300 -1.58 13.99 29.50
N ASN A 301 -0.45 13.45 29.06
CA ASN A 301 0.20 13.80 27.80
C ASN A 301 0.16 12.57 26.89
N ILE A 302 -0.63 12.62 25.82
CA ILE A 302 -0.48 11.70 24.69
C ILE A 302 0.93 11.95 24.13
N PRO A 303 1.87 10.99 24.17
CA PRO A 303 3.20 11.20 23.61
C PRO A 303 3.11 11.61 22.14
N ALA A 304 4.01 12.49 21.67
CA ALA A 304 4.12 12.85 20.26
C ALA A 304 4.34 11.62 19.34
N ASP A 305 4.69 10.47 19.92
CA ASP A 305 4.84 9.17 19.28
C ASP A 305 3.53 8.56 18.71
N PHE A 306 2.37 9.18 18.96
CA PHE A 306 1.06 8.64 18.55
C PHE A 306 0.49 9.25 17.25
N LEU A 307 1.08 10.33 16.74
CA LEU A 307 0.65 10.96 15.49
C LEU A 307 1.54 10.54 14.32
N PRO A 308 0.98 10.32 13.13
CA PRO A 308 1.77 10.07 11.94
C PRO A 308 2.63 11.29 11.60
N SER A 309 3.82 11.08 11.05
CA SER A 309 4.63 12.20 10.54
C SER A 309 3.96 12.92 9.36
N GLY A 310 4.35 14.16 9.08
CA GLY A 310 3.85 14.90 7.90
C GLY A 310 4.06 14.15 6.58
N GLU A 311 5.21 13.49 6.39
CA GLU A 311 5.47 12.68 5.18
C GLU A 311 4.53 11.47 5.06
N HIS A 312 4.21 10.83 6.19
CA HIS A 312 3.23 9.74 6.21
C HIS A 312 1.84 10.25 5.80
N VAL A 313 1.41 11.41 6.32
CA VAL A 313 0.14 12.02 5.90
C VAL A 313 0.16 12.38 4.41
N ARG A 314 1.29 12.86 3.85
CA ARG A 314 1.44 13.14 2.41
C ARG A 314 1.27 11.87 1.56
N VAL A 315 1.87 10.74 1.97
CA VAL A 315 1.66 9.43 1.31
C VAL A 315 0.18 9.04 1.36
N VAL A 316 -0.46 9.15 2.53
CA VAL A 316 -1.89 8.83 2.69
C VAL A 316 -2.77 9.70 1.80
N ARG A 317 -2.49 11.01 1.73
CA ARG A 317 -3.19 11.93 0.81
C ARG A 317 -3.03 11.49 -0.63
N ASN A 318 -1.81 11.18 -1.08
CA ASN A 318 -1.55 10.73 -2.44
C ASN A 318 -2.25 9.40 -2.76
N MET A 319 -2.29 8.47 -1.80
CA MET A 319 -3.04 7.21 -1.90
C MET A 319 -4.52 7.47 -2.11
N ILE A 320 -5.14 8.31 -1.27
CA ILE A 320 -6.57 8.66 -1.37
C ILE A 320 -6.88 9.28 -2.73
N LYS A 321 -6.07 10.25 -3.17
CA LYS A 321 -6.22 10.85 -4.50
C LYS A 321 -6.15 9.80 -5.61
N HIS A 322 -5.17 8.90 -5.54
CA HIS A 322 -5.01 7.84 -6.53
C HIS A 322 -6.17 6.85 -6.52
N PHE A 323 -6.68 6.48 -5.35
CA PHE A 323 -7.86 5.62 -5.23
C PHE A 323 -9.09 6.25 -5.89
N HIS A 324 -9.29 7.57 -5.76
CA HIS A 324 -10.35 8.25 -6.50
C HIS A 324 -10.13 8.20 -8.01
N TYR A 325 -8.93 8.51 -8.52
CA TYR A 325 -8.65 8.36 -9.96
C TYR A 325 -8.88 6.93 -10.45
N PHE A 326 -8.39 5.95 -9.69
CA PHE A 326 -8.48 4.54 -10.03
C PHE A 326 -9.94 4.06 -10.06
N SER A 327 -10.72 4.40 -9.03
CA SER A 327 -12.15 4.08 -8.98
C SER A 327 -12.96 4.79 -10.07
N ASN A 328 -12.64 6.06 -10.35
CA ASN A 328 -13.29 6.82 -11.43
C ASN A 328 -12.90 6.36 -12.84
N SER A 329 -11.83 5.58 -12.98
CA SER A 329 -11.41 4.97 -14.24
C SER A 329 -12.07 3.62 -14.52
N ALA A 330 -13.06 3.22 -13.72
CA ALA A 330 -13.81 2.00 -13.95
C ALA A 330 -14.65 2.12 -15.22
N SER A 331 -14.48 1.18 -16.14
CA SER A 331 -15.18 1.10 -17.42
C SER A 331 -16.57 0.50 -17.30
N GLY A 332 -16.87 -0.20 -16.19
CA GLY A 332 -18.11 -0.95 -16.01
C GLY A 332 -18.05 -2.36 -16.60
N ASP A 333 -16.86 -2.84 -16.97
CA ASP A 333 -16.70 -4.19 -17.47
C ASP A 333 -16.68 -5.23 -16.34
N MET A 334 -16.72 -6.51 -16.71
CA MET A 334 -16.71 -7.64 -15.76
C MET A 334 -15.30 -8.18 -15.52
N SER A 335 -14.25 -7.42 -15.83
CA SER A 335 -12.88 -7.81 -15.53
C SER A 335 -12.59 -7.73 -14.03
N ALA A 336 -11.65 -8.55 -13.56
CA ALA A 336 -11.22 -8.53 -12.17
C ALA A 336 -10.59 -7.17 -11.78
N MET A 337 -9.91 -6.51 -12.72
CA MET A 337 -9.36 -5.17 -12.53
C MET A 337 -10.47 -4.13 -12.34
N ASP A 338 -11.54 -4.18 -13.13
CA ASP A 338 -12.64 -3.23 -13.00
C ASP A 338 -13.47 -3.47 -11.73
N GLU A 339 -13.60 -4.73 -11.31
CA GLU A 339 -14.13 -5.06 -9.99
C GLU A 339 -13.27 -4.47 -8.87
N LEU A 340 -11.95 -4.58 -8.94
CA LEU A 340 -11.03 -3.97 -7.98
C LEU A 340 -11.18 -2.44 -7.96
N LYS A 341 -11.28 -1.78 -9.13
CA LYS A 341 -11.52 -0.33 -9.23
C LYS A 341 -12.81 0.09 -8.51
N ARG A 342 -13.89 -0.69 -8.66
CA ARG A 342 -15.18 -0.41 -8.00
C ARG A 342 -15.10 -0.62 -6.47
N LEU A 343 -14.28 -1.55 -6.00
CA LEU A 343 -14.24 -1.94 -4.59
C LEU A 343 -13.17 -1.22 -3.76
N VAL A 344 -12.15 -0.64 -4.39
CA VAL A 344 -11.01 0.01 -3.69
C VAL A 344 -11.44 1.06 -2.66
N ILE A 345 -12.47 1.86 -2.96
CA ILE A 345 -12.98 2.88 -2.02
C ILE A 345 -13.95 2.27 -1.01
N PRO A 346 -15.02 1.57 -1.40
CA PRO A 346 -15.97 0.97 -0.45
C PRO A 346 -15.31 0.06 0.59
N SER A 347 -14.27 -0.69 0.21
CA SER A 347 -13.54 -1.58 1.12
C SER A 347 -12.61 -0.84 2.09
N ASN A 348 -12.24 0.42 1.81
CA ASN A 348 -11.26 1.17 2.60
C ASN A 348 -11.81 2.44 3.26
N GLN A 349 -13.02 2.88 2.93
CA GLN A 349 -13.63 4.10 3.47
C GLN A 349 -13.69 4.13 5.00
N GLY A 350 -13.94 2.99 5.66
CA GLY A 350 -13.94 2.90 7.12
C GLY A 350 -12.56 3.15 7.73
N LYS A 351 -11.49 2.62 7.12
CA LYS A 351 -10.11 2.86 7.56
C LYS A 351 -9.70 4.32 7.34
N ILE A 352 -10.05 4.88 6.18
CA ILE A 352 -9.79 6.29 5.84
C ILE A 352 -10.51 7.21 6.83
N TYR A 353 -11.80 6.95 7.10
CA TYR A 353 -12.57 7.72 8.08
C TYR A 353 -11.94 7.69 9.47
N SER A 354 -11.56 6.52 9.99
CA SER A 354 -10.91 6.42 11.30
C SER A 354 -9.60 7.19 11.36
N PHE A 355 -8.75 7.06 10.34
CA PHE A 355 -7.49 7.79 10.24
C PHE A 355 -7.72 9.32 10.24
N LEU A 356 -8.64 9.80 9.39
CA LEU A 356 -8.96 11.23 9.29
C LEU A 356 -9.56 11.76 10.60
N ARG A 357 -10.48 11.01 11.21
CA ARG A 357 -11.11 11.38 12.48
C ARG A 357 -10.08 11.49 13.60
N HIS A 358 -9.17 10.53 13.69
CA HIS A 358 -8.12 10.52 14.71
C HIS A 358 -7.15 11.69 14.52
N THR A 359 -6.65 11.88 13.30
CA THR A 359 -5.70 12.97 13.00
C THR A 359 -6.35 14.35 13.17
N ILE A 360 -7.55 14.58 12.66
CA ILE A 360 -8.27 15.86 12.84
C ILE A 360 -8.51 16.17 14.31
N HIS A 361 -8.80 15.17 15.15
CA HIS A 361 -9.02 15.41 16.56
C HIS A 361 -7.73 15.77 17.31
N ASN A 362 -6.63 15.07 17.02
CA ASN A 362 -5.43 15.10 17.85
C ASN A 362 -4.26 15.94 17.29
N TRP A 363 -4.28 16.32 16.00
CA TRP A 363 -3.18 17.08 15.40
C TRP A 363 -2.96 18.42 16.11
N PRO A 364 -1.73 18.97 16.16
CA PRO A 364 -1.50 20.34 16.62
C PRO A 364 -2.23 21.40 15.76
N LEU A 365 -2.40 22.62 16.28
CA LEU A 365 -2.99 23.76 15.54
C LEU A 365 -1.91 24.67 14.93
N ASP A 366 -0.76 24.12 14.57
CA ASP A 366 0.31 24.84 13.88
C ASP A 366 0.11 24.84 12.35
N SER A 367 1.09 25.37 11.61
CA SER A 367 1.05 25.45 10.14
C SER A 367 0.87 24.10 9.45
N SER A 368 1.25 22.99 10.09
CA SER A 368 1.14 21.64 9.53
C SER A 368 -0.30 21.11 9.56
N PHE A 369 -1.21 21.71 10.34
CA PHE A 369 -2.63 21.31 10.36
C PHE A 369 -3.29 21.39 8.98
N ARG A 370 -2.83 22.31 8.12
CA ARG A 370 -3.26 22.39 6.72
C ARG A 370 -3.14 21.05 6.02
N LEU A 371 -2.08 20.29 6.27
CA LEU A 371 -1.86 19.00 5.63
C LEU A 371 -2.96 17.98 5.97
N ILE A 372 -3.41 17.93 7.23
CA ILE A 372 -4.52 17.08 7.65
C ILE A 372 -5.80 17.50 6.94
N LEU A 373 -6.07 18.82 6.91
CA LEU A 373 -7.25 19.36 6.25
C LEU A 373 -7.28 19.03 4.75
N GLU A 374 -6.17 19.22 4.05
CA GLU A 374 -6.04 18.90 2.64
C GLU A 374 -6.18 17.40 2.36
N THR A 375 -5.84 16.55 3.32
CA THR A 375 -6.02 15.10 3.23
C THR A 375 -7.50 14.73 3.33
N TRP A 376 -8.23 15.33 4.27
CA TRP A 376 -9.68 15.17 4.37
C TRP A 376 -10.42 15.70 3.13
N LEU A 377 -10.10 16.91 2.68
CA LEU A 377 -10.67 17.49 1.45
C LEU A 377 -10.38 16.61 0.22
N SER A 378 -9.25 15.91 0.19
CA SER A 378 -8.94 14.98 -0.89
C SER A 378 -9.82 13.73 -0.88
N PHE A 379 -10.35 13.34 0.28
CA PHE A 379 -11.25 12.19 0.38
C PHE A 379 -12.71 12.55 0.05
N ILE A 380 -13.18 13.69 0.56
CA ILE A 380 -14.59 14.07 0.45
C ILE A 380 -14.96 14.73 -0.89
N GLN A 381 -14.00 14.94 -1.79
CA GLN A 381 -14.24 15.57 -3.10
C GLN A 381 -13.79 14.66 -4.26
N PRO A 382 -14.41 13.48 -4.46
CA PRO A 382 -14.03 12.52 -5.49
C PRO A 382 -14.13 13.09 -6.92
N TRP A 383 -15.00 14.08 -7.15
CA TRP A 383 -15.18 14.75 -8.45
C TRP A 383 -13.95 15.54 -8.92
N ARG A 384 -12.99 15.82 -8.04
CA ARG A 384 -11.72 16.46 -8.40
C ARG A 384 -10.77 15.51 -9.12
N TYR A 385 -11.05 14.20 -9.11
CA TYR A 385 -10.13 13.16 -9.55
C TYR A 385 -10.72 12.32 -10.70
N THR A 386 -11.20 12.98 -11.76
CA THR A 386 -11.73 12.31 -12.96
C THR A 386 -10.73 12.23 -14.11
N ASP A 387 -9.80 13.20 -14.20
CA ASP A 387 -8.95 13.37 -15.39
C ASP A 387 -7.51 12.95 -15.09
N TYR A 388 -7.27 11.63 -15.02
CA TYR A 388 -5.95 11.10 -14.71
C TYR A 388 -4.89 11.49 -15.76
N LEU A 389 -5.26 11.51 -17.05
CA LEU A 389 -4.33 11.84 -18.14
C LEU A 389 -3.80 13.28 -18.04
N ASN A 390 -4.65 14.23 -17.65
CA ASN A 390 -4.25 15.63 -17.42
C ASN A 390 -3.34 15.80 -16.20
N LYS A 391 -3.43 14.90 -15.21
CA LYS A 391 -2.49 14.86 -14.08
C LYS A 391 -1.09 14.43 -14.55
N SER A 392 -0.99 13.46 -15.46
CA SER A 392 0.31 12.94 -15.94
C SER A 392 1.09 13.95 -16.79
N THR A 393 0.40 14.77 -17.58
CA THR A 393 1.04 15.79 -18.44
C THR A 393 1.50 17.03 -17.68
N ASN A 394 0.81 17.40 -16.58
CA ASN A 394 1.10 18.60 -15.79
C ASN A 394 1.99 18.34 -14.56
N ARG A 395 2.88 17.34 -14.60
CA ARG A 395 3.86 17.07 -13.52
C ARG A 395 4.75 18.29 -13.17
N ALA A 396 4.84 19.30 -14.05
CA ALA A 396 5.67 20.49 -13.87
C ALA A 396 5.06 21.63 -13.03
N HIS A 397 3.74 21.70 -12.85
CA HIS A 397 3.07 22.75 -12.05
C HIS A 397 1.84 22.22 -11.30
N PRO A 398 1.99 21.75 -10.04
CA PRO A 398 0.90 21.15 -9.26
C PRO A 398 -0.10 22.16 -8.68
N MET A 399 0.18 23.47 -8.72
CA MET A 399 -0.51 24.48 -7.90
C MET A 399 -1.80 25.05 -8.51
N ASP A 400 -1.99 25.00 -9.83
CA ASP A 400 -3.01 25.85 -10.49
C ASP A 400 -4.32 25.14 -10.89
N ASN A 401 -4.38 23.80 -10.85
CA ASN A 401 -5.56 23.05 -11.31
C ASN A 401 -6.55 22.67 -10.19
N GLU A 402 -6.25 22.95 -8.92
CA GLU A 402 -7.13 22.60 -7.80
C GLU A 402 -8.39 23.51 -7.70
N GLU A 403 -8.43 24.64 -8.42
CA GLU A 403 -9.44 25.69 -8.26
C GLU A 403 -10.44 25.85 -9.42
N GLN A 404 -10.33 25.10 -10.52
CA GLN A 404 -11.31 25.20 -11.61
C GLN A 404 -12.69 24.72 -11.17
N GLU A 405 -13.67 25.63 -11.22
CA GLU A 405 -15.08 25.36 -10.95
C GLU A 405 -15.62 24.33 -11.94
N ARG A 406 -15.66 23.06 -11.53
CA ARG A 406 -16.31 21.99 -12.28
C ARG A 406 -17.76 21.89 -11.82
N VAL A 407 -18.69 21.84 -12.77
CA VAL A 407 -20.09 21.51 -12.48
C VAL A 407 -20.13 20.08 -11.95
N VAL A 408 -20.55 19.92 -10.70
CA VAL A 408 -20.60 18.62 -10.03
C VAL A 408 -21.90 17.91 -10.42
N ASP A 409 -21.79 16.74 -11.07
CA ASP A 409 -22.96 15.92 -11.41
C ASP A 409 -23.56 15.27 -10.16
N ARG A 410 -24.65 15.86 -9.68
CA ARG A 410 -25.40 15.41 -8.51
C ARG A 410 -25.70 13.90 -8.52
N ASN A 411 -26.22 13.37 -9.62
CA ASN A 411 -26.70 12.00 -9.68
C ASN A 411 -25.55 10.99 -9.58
N ARG A 412 -24.38 11.35 -10.09
CA ARG A 412 -23.17 10.52 -10.02
C ARG A 412 -22.62 10.43 -8.61
N TRP A 413 -22.60 11.53 -7.86
CA TRP A 413 -21.88 11.60 -6.57
C TRP A 413 -22.76 11.36 -5.34
N MET A 414 -24.07 11.48 -5.46
CA MET A 414 -24.99 11.24 -4.34
C MET A 414 -24.79 9.88 -3.63
N PRO A 415 -24.57 8.74 -4.32
CA PRO A 415 -24.30 7.48 -3.64
C PRO A 415 -23.04 7.51 -2.77
N PHE A 416 -21.95 8.09 -3.30
CA PHE A 416 -20.70 8.25 -2.54
C PHE A 416 -20.90 9.13 -1.30
N VAL A 417 -21.62 10.26 -1.45
CA VAL A 417 -21.95 11.15 -0.33
C VAL A 417 -22.76 10.42 0.74
N ALA A 418 -23.78 9.67 0.33
CA ALA A 418 -24.64 8.92 1.25
C ALA A 418 -23.85 7.86 2.04
N GLU A 419 -22.98 7.10 1.37
CA GLU A 419 -22.13 6.09 2.02
C GLU A 419 -21.09 6.69 2.98
N ASN A 420 -20.65 7.93 2.70
CA ASN A 420 -19.60 8.62 3.44
C ASN A 420 -20.11 9.77 4.31
N LEU A 421 -21.42 9.82 4.62
CA LEU A 421 -22.05 10.96 5.30
C LEU A 421 -21.36 11.37 6.60
N LEU A 422 -20.85 10.41 7.38
CA LEU A 422 -20.12 10.69 8.62
C LEU A 422 -18.80 11.44 8.37
N SER A 423 -18.13 11.18 7.25
CA SER A 423 -16.90 11.87 6.85
C SER A 423 -17.16 13.34 6.49
N TYR A 424 -18.37 13.68 6.06
CA TYR A 424 -18.77 15.07 5.83
C TYR A 424 -19.24 15.75 7.11
N THR A 425 -20.07 15.07 7.91
CA THR A 425 -20.79 15.70 9.02
C THR A 425 -20.01 15.67 10.33
N ILE A 426 -19.57 14.49 10.78
CA ILE A 426 -18.90 14.32 12.07
C ILE A 426 -17.52 14.99 12.06
N ILE A 427 -16.77 14.82 10.97
CA ILE A 427 -15.46 15.46 10.84
C ILE A 427 -15.61 16.98 10.79
N PHE A 428 -16.60 17.51 10.06
CA PHE A 428 -16.87 18.95 10.06
C PHE A 428 -17.21 19.48 11.46
N GLN A 429 -18.04 18.77 12.21
CA GLN A 429 -18.32 19.10 13.62
C GLN A 429 -17.05 19.10 14.49
N GLN A 430 -16.08 18.20 14.25
CA GLN A 430 -14.80 18.20 14.95
C GLN A 430 -13.88 19.37 14.54
N LEU A 431 -14.00 19.86 13.30
CA LEU A 431 -13.21 20.97 12.78
C LEU A 431 -13.66 22.33 13.34
N LEU A 432 -14.96 22.55 13.53
CA LEU A 432 -15.50 23.84 13.99
C LEU A 432 -14.85 24.37 15.30
N PRO A 433 -14.80 23.61 16.41
CA PRO A 433 -14.16 24.10 17.64
C PRO A 433 -12.64 24.30 17.49
N ARG A 434 -12.01 23.63 16.51
CA ARG A 434 -10.60 23.83 16.18
C ARG A 434 -10.38 25.16 15.47
N PHE A 435 -11.21 25.51 14.49
CA PHE A 435 -11.15 26.83 13.83
C PHE A 435 -11.47 27.98 14.79
N ALA A 436 -12.35 27.78 15.77
CA ALA A 436 -12.63 28.77 16.81
C ALA A 436 -11.40 29.11 17.68
N ARG A 437 -10.38 28.24 17.70
CA ARG A 437 -9.11 28.43 18.41
C ARG A 437 -7.98 28.99 17.53
N LEU A 438 -8.18 29.03 16.21
CA LEU A 438 -7.20 29.56 15.28
C LEU A 438 -7.36 31.07 15.14
N ASP A 439 -6.24 31.77 15.01
CA ASP A 439 -6.25 33.18 14.63
C ASP A 439 -6.59 33.30 13.13
N LEU A 440 -7.82 33.71 12.83
CA LEU A 440 -8.34 33.91 11.47
C LEU A 440 -7.89 35.23 10.84
N SER A 441 -7.20 36.12 11.57
CA SER A 441 -6.54 37.28 10.95
C SER A 441 -5.34 36.85 10.09
N THR A 442 -4.77 35.68 10.37
CA THR A 442 -3.73 35.06 9.56
C THR A 442 -4.30 34.54 8.23
N PRO A 443 -3.81 35.01 7.06
CA PRO A 443 -4.36 34.62 5.75
C PRO A 443 -4.36 33.11 5.49
N LYS A 444 -3.33 32.39 5.96
CA LYS A 444 -3.24 30.92 5.84
C LYS A 444 -4.40 30.21 6.57
N ASN A 445 -4.78 30.69 7.75
CA ASN A 445 -5.87 30.11 8.55
C ASN A 445 -7.24 30.46 7.98
N ALA A 446 -7.41 31.70 7.54
CA ALA A 446 -8.61 32.13 6.83
C ALA A 446 -8.82 31.31 5.54
N GLN A 447 -7.75 31.08 4.77
CA GLN A 447 -7.80 30.26 3.55
C GLN A 447 -8.22 28.82 3.86
N MET A 448 -7.71 28.22 4.94
CA MET A 448 -8.15 26.88 5.36
C MET A 448 -9.67 26.84 5.62
N LEU A 449 -10.21 27.78 6.39
CA LEU A 449 -11.64 27.86 6.67
C LEU A 449 -12.47 28.10 5.39
N PHE A 450 -11.98 28.97 4.50
CA PHE A 450 -12.60 29.20 3.20
C PHE A 450 -12.69 27.91 2.37
N ARG A 451 -11.63 27.10 2.31
CA ARG A 451 -11.66 25.82 1.59
C ARG A 451 -12.69 24.84 2.19
N VAL A 452 -12.79 24.77 3.52
CA VAL A 452 -13.79 23.93 4.19
C VAL A 452 -15.21 24.37 3.83
N THR A 453 -15.49 25.67 3.94
CA THR A 453 -16.83 26.20 3.65
C THR A 453 -17.20 26.03 2.18
N LYS A 454 -16.25 26.21 1.25
CA LYS A 454 -16.43 25.90 -0.18
C LYS A 454 -16.80 24.42 -0.40
N ALA A 455 -16.09 23.49 0.24
CA ALA A 455 -16.40 22.07 0.13
C ALA A 455 -17.79 21.72 0.69
N GLN A 456 -18.23 22.38 1.76
CA GLN A 456 -19.60 22.22 2.28
C GLN A 456 -20.64 22.82 1.32
N GLN A 457 -20.34 23.95 0.67
CA GLN A 457 -21.21 24.52 -0.35
C GLN A 457 -21.38 23.58 -1.55
N GLU A 458 -20.30 22.95 -2.01
CA GLU A 458 -20.35 21.90 -3.04
C GLU A 458 -21.17 20.68 -2.59
N LEU A 459 -21.08 20.29 -1.30
CA LEU A 459 -21.92 19.22 -0.76
C LEU A 459 -23.42 19.57 -0.82
N PHE A 460 -23.80 20.82 -0.56
CA PHE A 460 -25.21 21.25 -0.63
C PHE A 460 -25.77 21.35 -2.05
N SER A 461 -24.91 21.38 -3.08
CA SER A 461 -25.36 21.36 -4.48
C SER A 461 -25.58 19.94 -5.03
N ILE A 462 -25.09 18.92 -4.32
CA ILE A 462 -25.36 17.49 -4.51
C ILE A 462 -26.57 17.09 -3.64
#